data_AF-A0A371YPQ1-F1
#
_entry.id   AF-A0A371YPQ1-F1
#
_cell.length_a   1.000
_cell.length_b   1.000
_cell.length_c   1.000
_cell.angle_alpha   90.00
_cell.angle_beta   90.00
_cell.angle_gamma   90.00
#
_symmetry.space_group_name_H-M   'P 1'
#
loop_
_entity.id
_entity.type
_entity.pdbx_description
1 polymer ?
#
loop_
_entity_poly.entity_id
_entity_poly.type
_entity_poly.pdbx_seq_one_letter_code
_entity_poly.pdbx_strand_id
1 'polypeptide(L)'
;MHPLVPHTSSIALGEALTAATNMVKEITHYKRTLAELELQRIQMHEQAKIAHHQIENQLKQNMYCMESLSNAFHTTMQQNAQLLTQYVQREQDAQQQCMLILQQIGQTNDLESKKQLQSMWQELIKQMNLNREESARLQSQLIDAHQQFGLNLSHRDQSFKDIN
;
A
#
# COMPACT_ATOMS: atom_id res chain seq x y z
N MET A 1 1.51 101.75 2.79
CA MET A 1 2.49 100.65 2.66
C MET A 1 1.71 99.35 2.51
N HIS A 2 1.96 98.62 1.43
CA HIS A 2 1.16 97.49 0.97
C HIS A 2 1.30 96.24 1.86
N PRO A 3 0.24 95.43 2.00
CA PRO A 3 0.21 94.26 2.88
C PRO A 3 1.01 93.12 2.25
N LEU A 4 1.88 92.49 3.05
CA LEU A 4 2.51 91.20 2.72
C LEU A 4 1.42 90.12 2.79
N VAL A 5 0.89 89.75 1.63
CA VAL A 5 -0.07 88.65 1.41
C VAL A 5 0.72 87.32 1.44
N PRO A 6 0.14 86.22 1.98
CA PRO A 6 0.90 85.16 2.65
C PRO A 6 1.60 84.19 1.69
N HIS A 7 2.92 84.01 1.84
CA HIS A 7 3.73 83.02 1.10
C HIS A 7 3.49 81.55 1.52
N THR A 8 2.74 81.33 2.60
CA THR A 8 2.44 79.98 3.14
C THR A 8 1.44 79.21 2.28
N SER A 9 0.51 79.88 1.59
CA SER A 9 -0.51 79.22 0.77
C SER A 9 0.06 78.63 -0.52
N SER A 10 1.04 79.30 -1.15
CA SER A 10 1.68 78.81 -2.37
C SER A 10 2.60 77.61 -2.13
N ILE A 11 3.27 77.55 -0.98
CA ILE A 11 4.12 76.42 -0.59
C ILE A 11 3.24 75.20 -0.26
N ALA A 12 2.19 75.41 0.54
CA ALA A 12 1.21 74.36 0.87
C ALA A 12 0.53 73.77 -0.38
N LEU A 13 0.26 74.58 -1.41
CA LEU A 13 -0.30 74.10 -2.67
C LEU A 13 0.68 73.22 -3.46
N GLY A 14 1.98 73.58 -3.47
CA GLY A 14 3.04 72.79 -4.12
C GLY A 14 3.30 71.45 -3.44
N GLU A 15 3.26 71.42 -2.11
CA GLU A 15 3.35 70.20 -1.31
C GLU A 15 2.11 69.30 -1.52
N ALA A 16 0.91 69.88 -1.53
CA ALA A 16 -0.33 69.15 -1.80
C ALA A 16 -0.34 68.55 -3.22
N LEU A 17 0.16 69.27 -4.22
CA LEU A 17 0.25 68.78 -5.60
C LEU A 17 1.25 67.62 -5.74
N THR A 18 2.37 67.71 -5.01
CA THR A 18 3.39 66.65 -4.96
C THR A 18 2.85 65.40 -4.28
N ALA A 19 2.17 65.56 -3.15
CA ALA A 19 1.49 64.46 -2.45
C ALA A 19 0.42 63.79 -3.33
N ALA A 20 -0.40 64.59 -4.02
CA ALA A 20 -1.39 64.08 -4.98
C ALA A 20 -0.73 63.28 -6.12
N THR A 21 0.37 63.78 -6.66
CA THR A 21 1.13 63.08 -7.71
C THR A 21 1.71 61.76 -7.23
N ASN A 22 2.25 61.72 -6.01
CA ASN A 22 2.77 60.50 -5.42
C ASN A 22 1.66 59.47 -5.15
N MET A 23 0.51 59.90 -4.62
CA MET A 23 -0.65 59.03 -4.44
C MET A 23 -1.14 58.43 -5.76
N VAL A 24 -1.17 59.20 -6.85
CA VAL A 24 -1.55 58.68 -8.18
C VAL A 24 -0.56 57.61 -8.66
N LYS A 25 0.74 57.80 -8.44
CA LYS A 25 1.76 56.79 -8.77
C LYS A 25 1.57 55.51 -7.96
N GLU A 26 1.33 55.62 -6.65
CA GLU A 26 1.06 54.47 -5.78
C GLU A 26 -0.21 53.72 -6.18
N ILE A 27 -1.32 54.42 -6.44
CA ILE A 27 -2.56 53.81 -6.93
C ILE A 27 -2.33 53.05 -8.24
N THR A 28 -1.56 53.63 -9.16
CA THR A 28 -1.24 52.98 -10.44
C THR A 28 -0.39 51.73 -10.23
N HIS A 29 0.58 51.79 -9.31
CA HIS A 29 1.40 50.65 -8.93
C HIS A 29 0.55 49.54 -8.32
N TYR A 30 -0.30 49.85 -7.34
CA TYR A 30 -1.20 48.87 -6.70
C TYR A 30 -2.16 48.22 -7.69
N LYS A 31 -2.72 48.98 -8.65
CA LYS A 31 -3.56 48.42 -9.71
C LYS A 31 -2.82 47.39 -10.56
N ARG A 32 -1.55 47.63 -10.88
CA ARG A 32 -0.73 46.67 -11.62
C ARG A 32 -0.46 45.41 -10.80
N THR A 33 -0.05 45.57 -9.54
CA THR A 33 0.20 44.44 -8.64
C THR A 33 -1.06 43.59 -8.41
N LEU A 34 -2.23 44.22 -8.28
CA LEU A 34 -3.50 43.51 -8.16
C LEU A 34 -3.80 42.66 -9.40
N ALA A 35 -3.57 43.19 -10.60
CA ALA A 35 -3.77 42.44 -11.84
C ALA A 35 -2.81 41.24 -11.96
N GLU A 36 -1.55 41.40 -11.54
CA GLU A 36 -0.56 40.32 -11.52
C GLU A 36 -0.95 39.22 -10.51
N LEU A 37 -1.39 39.60 -9.31
CA LEU A 37 -1.87 38.67 -8.29
C LEU A 37 -3.13 37.93 -8.75
N GLU A 38 -4.05 38.60 -9.43
CA GLU A 38 -5.25 37.96 -9.98
C GLU A 38 -4.90 36.92 -11.05
N LEU A 39 -3.95 37.25 -11.94
CA LEU A 39 -3.44 36.31 -12.92
C LEU A 39 -2.78 35.09 -12.25
N GLN A 40 -1.91 35.31 -11.26
CA GLN A 40 -1.28 34.23 -10.50
C GLN A 40 -2.32 33.35 -9.79
N ARG A 41 -3.33 33.95 -9.15
CA ARG A 41 -4.43 33.21 -8.51
C ARG A 41 -5.13 32.28 -9.50
N ILE A 42 -5.45 32.77 -10.70
CA ILE A 42 -6.12 31.97 -11.73
C ILE A 42 -5.24 30.80 -12.17
N GLN A 43 -3.95 31.06 -12.42
CA GLN A 43 -2.99 30.01 -12.81
C GLN A 43 -2.82 28.96 -11.73
N MET A 44 -2.65 29.37 -10.48
CA MET A 44 -2.54 28.46 -9.35
C MET A 44 -3.79 27.62 -9.15
N HIS A 45 -4.98 28.21 -9.32
CA HIS A 45 -6.24 27.49 -9.20
C HIS A 45 -6.37 26.40 -10.28
N GLU A 46 -5.98 26.70 -11.52
CA GLU A 46 -6.02 25.71 -12.59
C GLU A 46 -5.00 24.59 -12.38
N GLN A 47 -3.78 24.92 -11.93
CA GLN A 47 -2.79 23.92 -11.55
C GLN A 47 -3.27 23.03 -10.40
N ALA A 48 -3.94 23.61 -9.40
CA ALA A 48 -4.51 22.85 -8.28
C ALA A 48 -5.58 21.86 -8.74
N LYS A 49 -6.45 22.23 -9.70
CA LYS A 49 -7.43 21.30 -10.29
C LYS A 49 -6.75 20.12 -10.98
N ILE A 50 -5.73 20.39 -11.79
CA ILE A 50 -4.98 19.35 -12.50
C ILE A 50 -4.33 18.41 -11.49
N ALA A 51 -3.63 18.94 -10.48
CA ALA A 51 -2.98 18.15 -9.44
C ALA A 51 -4.00 17.31 -8.66
N HIS A 52 -5.15 17.88 -8.30
CA HIS A 52 -6.21 17.15 -7.60
C HIS A 52 -6.72 15.97 -8.45
N HIS A 53 -6.99 16.19 -9.74
CA HIS A 53 -7.44 15.13 -10.63
C HIS A 53 -6.38 14.03 -10.82
N GLN A 54 -5.10 14.40 -10.90
CA GLN A 54 -4.00 13.43 -10.97
C GLN A 54 -3.91 12.57 -9.71
N ILE A 55 -4.00 13.19 -8.52
CA ILE A 55 -4.00 12.49 -7.23
C ILE A 55 -5.20 11.54 -7.15
N GLU A 56 -6.40 11.99 -7.52
CA GLU A 56 -7.61 11.16 -7.48
C GLU A 56 -7.49 9.94 -8.40
N ASN A 57 -6.99 10.12 -9.62
CA ASN A 57 -6.78 9.02 -10.56
C ASN A 57 -5.73 8.04 -10.04
N GLN A 58 -4.64 8.53 -9.45
CA GLN A 58 -3.59 7.68 -8.89
C GLN A 58 -4.09 6.90 -7.67
N LEU A 59 -4.90 7.52 -6.81
CA LEU A 59 -5.56 6.84 -5.69
C LEU A 59 -6.49 5.72 -6.17
N LYS A 60 -7.30 5.97 -7.20
CA LYS A 60 -8.18 4.94 -7.80
C LYS A 60 -7.38 3.75 -8.34
N GLN A 61 -6.28 4.02 -9.06
CA GLN A 61 -5.40 2.96 -9.58
C GLN A 61 -4.74 2.16 -8.46
N ASN A 62 -4.23 2.83 -7.43
CA ASN A 62 -3.62 2.18 -6.27
C ASN A 62 -4.62 1.32 -5.51
N MET A 63 -5.86 1.78 -5.34
CA MET A 63 -6.93 1.02 -4.70
C MET A 63 -7.25 -0.26 -5.48
N TYR A 64 -7.41 -0.17 -6.80
CA TYR A 64 -7.63 -1.34 -7.66
C TYR A 64 -6.45 -2.34 -7.59
N CYS A 65 -5.22 -1.83 -7.59
CA CYS A 65 -4.02 -2.66 -7.43
C CYS A 65 -4.02 -3.40 -6.09
N MET A 66 -4.34 -2.71 -4.99
CA MET A 66 -4.43 -3.30 -3.66
C MET A 66 -5.52 -4.37 -3.58
N GLU A 67 -6.70 -4.14 -4.15
CA GLU A 67 -7.77 -5.14 -4.20
C GLU A 67 -7.36 -6.39 -4.99
N SER A 68 -6.72 -6.20 -6.15
CA SER A 68 -6.21 -7.31 -6.96
C SER A 68 -5.15 -8.13 -6.21
N LEU A 69 -4.19 -7.46 -5.56
CA LEU A 69 -3.17 -8.11 -4.74
C LEU A 69 -3.77 -8.85 -3.55
N SER A 70 -4.77 -8.25 -2.89
CA SER A 70 -5.49 -8.87 -1.77
C SER A 70 -6.22 -10.15 -2.21
N ASN A 71 -6.90 -10.12 -3.35
CA ASN A 71 -7.59 -11.28 -3.91
C ASN A 71 -6.61 -12.39 -4.32
N ALA A 72 -5.50 -12.03 -4.97
CA ALA A 72 -4.45 -12.97 -5.34
C ALA A 72 -3.86 -13.65 -4.09
N PHE A 73 -3.53 -12.85 -3.06
CA PHE A 73 -3.04 -13.36 -1.79
C PHE A 73 -4.04 -14.31 -1.11
N HIS A 74 -5.32 -13.93 -1.03
CA HIS A 74 -6.37 -14.79 -0.47
C HIS A 74 -6.47 -16.13 -1.21
N THR A 75 -6.43 -16.10 -2.55
CA THR A 75 -6.47 -17.30 -3.38
C THR A 75 -5.25 -18.20 -3.12
N THR A 76 -4.05 -17.63 -3.04
CA THR A 76 -2.83 -18.38 -2.73
C THR A 76 -2.88 -18.99 -1.32
N MET A 77 -3.38 -18.25 -0.33
CA MET A 77 -3.56 -18.77 1.03
C MET A 77 -4.52 -19.97 1.07
N GLN A 78 -5.62 -19.89 0.32
CA GLN A 78 -6.58 -20.99 0.19
C GLN A 78 -5.96 -22.22 -0.49
N GLN A 79 -5.21 -22.02 -1.57
CA GLN A 79 -4.49 -23.11 -2.25
C GLN A 79 -3.46 -23.77 -1.33
N ASN A 80 -2.69 -22.99 -0.57
CA ASN A 80 -1.72 -23.51 0.37
C ASN A 80 -2.39 -24.34 1.49
N ALA A 81 -3.55 -23.91 2.00
CA ALA A 81 -4.32 -24.69 2.97
C ALA A 81 -4.81 -26.03 2.41
N GLN A 82 -5.24 -26.05 1.13
CA GLN A 82 -5.59 -27.29 0.44
C GLN A 82 -4.37 -28.20 0.26
N LEU A 83 -3.21 -27.64 -0.07
CA LEU A 83 -1.97 -28.41 -0.22
C LEU A 83 -1.56 -29.07 1.10
N LEU A 84 -1.67 -28.37 2.24
CA LEU A 84 -1.43 -28.99 3.56
C LEU A 84 -2.34 -30.20 3.79
N THR A 85 -3.62 -30.08 3.45
CA THR A 85 -4.58 -31.19 3.60
C THR A 85 -4.14 -32.40 2.75
N GLN A 86 -3.65 -32.14 1.53
CA GLN A 86 -3.11 -33.20 0.65
C GLN A 86 -1.83 -33.82 1.22
N TYR A 87 -0.93 -33.03 1.83
CA TYR A 87 0.28 -33.56 2.45
C TYR A 87 -0.02 -34.48 3.63
N VAL A 88 -0.98 -34.10 4.49
CA VAL A 88 -1.45 -34.96 5.59
C VAL A 88 -2.04 -36.26 5.06
N GLN A 89 -2.88 -36.21 4.01
CA GLN A 89 -3.45 -37.41 3.42
C GLN A 89 -2.37 -38.33 2.83
N ARG A 90 -1.44 -37.77 2.05
CA ARG A 90 -0.32 -38.54 1.48
C ARG A 90 0.55 -39.19 2.56
N GLU A 91 0.75 -38.50 3.68
CA GLU A 91 1.49 -39.07 4.80
C GLU A 91 0.76 -40.28 5.40
N GLN A 92 -0.56 -40.19 5.59
CA GLN A 92 -1.37 -41.32 6.08
C GLN A 92 -1.31 -42.51 5.11
N ASP A 93 -1.45 -42.26 3.81
CA ASP A 93 -1.38 -43.31 2.78
C ASP A 93 0.01 -43.98 2.75
N ALA A 94 1.08 -43.18 2.83
CA ALA A 94 2.45 -43.69 2.87
C ALA A 94 2.74 -44.50 4.14
N GLN A 95 2.19 -44.09 5.29
CA GLN A 95 2.29 -44.85 6.54
C GLN A 95 1.61 -46.22 6.41
N GLN A 96 0.42 -46.28 5.80
CA GLN A 96 -0.26 -47.55 5.54
C GLN A 96 0.55 -48.46 4.62
N GLN A 97 1.12 -47.92 3.54
CA GLN A 97 1.99 -48.68 2.63
C GLN A 97 3.25 -49.19 3.33
N CYS A 98 3.88 -48.38 4.19
CA CYS A 98 5.01 -48.82 5.00
C CYS A 98 4.67 -50.02 5.88
N MET A 99 3.50 -50.02 6.54
CA MET A 99 3.05 -51.15 7.36
C MET A 99 2.87 -52.42 6.54
N LEU A 100 2.28 -52.32 5.34
CA LEU A 100 2.10 -53.47 4.44
C LEU A 100 3.43 -54.05 3.97
N ILE A 101 4.39 -53.20 3.58
CA ILE A 101 5.72 -53.65 3.16
C ILE A 101 6.46 -54.31 4.32
N LEU A 102 6.38 -53.76 5.54
CA LEU A 102 6.97 -54.37 6.73
C LEU A 102 6.39 -55.76 7.01
N GLN A 103 5.08 -55.93 6.86
CA GLN A 103 4.44 -57.25 6.97
C GLN A 103 4.95 -58.22 5.90
N GLN A 104 5.07 -57.78 4.65
CA GLN A 104 5.59 -58.60 3.54
C GLN A 104 7.05 -59.00 3.75
N ILE A 105 7.90 -58.10 4.26
CA ILE A 105 9.30 -58.41 4.62
C ILE A 105 9.38 -59.53 5.65
N GLY A 106 8.46 -59.54 6.62
CA GLY A 106 8.40 -60.57 7.66
C GLY A 106 7.95 -61.94 7.14
N GLN A 107 7.20 -61.98 6.05
CA GLN A 107 6.64 -63.20 5.45
C GLN A 107 7.46 -63.73 4.26
N THR A 108 8.35 -62.91 3.70
CA THR A 108 9.17 -63.27 2.53
C THR A 108 10.40 -64.07 2.92
N ASN A 109 10.51 -65.29 2.38
CA ASN A 109 11.66 -66.17 2.59
C ASN A 109 12.76 -65.99 1.53
N ASP A 110 12.43 -65.42 0.38
CA ASP A 110 13.40 -65.13 -0.68
C ASP A 110 14.24 -63.90 -0.30
N LEU A 111 15.57 -64.06 -0.35
CA LEU A 111 16.51 -63.03 0.10
C LEU A 111 16.49 -61.80 -0.82
N GLU A 112 16.31 -62.00 -2.12
CA GLU A 112 16.36 -60.91 -3.10
C GLU A 112 15.09 -60.05 -3.05
N SER A 113 13.93 -60.68 -3.00
CA SER A 113 12.63 -60.03 -2.78
C SER A 113 12.61 -59.27 -1.44
N LYS A 114 13.22 -59.85 -0.39
CA LYS A 114 13.32 -59.19 0.92
C LYS A 114 14.18 -57.92 0.85
N LYS A 115 15.30 -57.93 0.14
CA LYS A 115 16.13 -56.73 -0.09
C LYS A 115 15.39 -55.66 -0.89
N GLN A 116 14.63 -56.05 -1.93
CA GLN A 116 13.83 -55.11 -2.71
C GLN A 116 12.75 -54.44 -1.86
N LEU A 117 12.01 -55.21 -1.07
CA LEU A 117 11.00 -54.67 -0.14
C LEU A 117 11.62 -53.75 0.92
N GLN A 118 12.80 -54.11 1.46
CA GLN A 118 13.53 -53.23 2.38
C GLN A 118 13.95 -51.90 1.73
N SER A 119 14.43 -51.95 0.48
CA SER A 119 14.77 -50.75 -0.29
C SER A 119 13.54 -49.85 -0.54
N MET A 120 12.41 -50.45 -0.95
CA MET A 120 11.15 -49.71 -1.13
C MET A 120 10.67 -49.06 0.17
N TRP A 121 10.77 -49.77 1.30
CA TRP A 121 10.42 -49.23 2.61
C TRP A 121 11.31 -48.04 3.01
N GLN A 122 12.62 -48.15 2.79
CA GLN A 122 13.56 -47.05 3.08
C GLN A 122 13.26 -45.80 2.21
N GLU A 123 12.97 -45.98 0.93
CA GLU A 123 12.62 -44.87 0.05
C GLU A 123 11.28 -44.22 0.46
N LEU A 124 10.27 -45.00 0.83
CA LEU A 124 9.01 -44.46 1.35
C LEU A 124 9.20 -43.64 2.63
N ILE A 125 10.05 -44.09 3.57
CA ILE A 125 10.37 -43.30 4.77
C ILE A 125 11.04 -41.99 4.40
N LYS A 126 11.97 -42.01 3.44
CA LYS A 126 12.64 -40.79 2.95
C LYS A 126 11.62 -39.81 2.36
N GLN A 127 10.70 -40.28 1.52
CA GLN A 127 9.64 -39.46 0.94
C GLN A 127 8.71 -38.87 2.00
N MET A 128 8.36 -39.64 3.03
CA MET A 128 7.57 -39.15 4.17
C MET A 128 8.28 -38.03 4.93
N ASN A 129 9.59 -38.15 5.17
CA ASN A 129 10.35 -37.12 5.86
C ASN A 129 10.40 -35.81 5.06
N LEU A 130 10.67 -35.90 3.75
CA LEU A 130 10.62 -34.74 2.85
C LEU A 130 9.25 -34.08 2.84
N ASN A 131 8.19 -34.89 2.81
CA ASN A 131 6.81 -34.40 2.85
C ASN A 131 6.49 -33.65 4.15
N ARG A 132 6.96 -34.17 5.30
CA ARG A 132 6.81 -33.52 6.61
C ARG A 132 7.55 -32.19 6.68
N GLU A 133 8.78 -32.13 6.19
CA GLU A 133 9.58 -30.90 6.15
C GLU A 133 8.90 -29.81 5.32
N GLU A 134 8.43 -30.15 4.11
CA GLU A 134 7.72 -29.22 3.25
C GLU A 134 6.37 -28.78 3.84
N SER A 135 5.61 -29.71 4.43
CA SER A 135 4.36 -29.39 5.12
C SER A 135 4.59 -28.44 6.31
N ALA A 136 5.63 -28.68 7.12
CA ALA A 136 5.97 -27.82 8.25
C ALA A 136 6.41 -26.42 7.78
N ARG A 137 7.23 -26.35 6.71
CA ARG A 137 7.64 -25.09 6.10
C ARG A 137 6.45 -24.28 5.61
N LEU A 138 5.53 -24.92 4.88
CA LEU A 138 4.33 -24.26 4.37
C LEU A 138 3.39 -23.81 5.49
N GLN A 139 3.24 -24.62 6.54
CA GLN A 139 2.43 -24.28 7.70
C GLN A 139 2.98 -23.07 8.46
N SER A 140 4.31 -22.98 8.64
CA SER A 140 4.95 -21.79 9.22
C SER A 140 4.66 -20.54 8.38
N GLN A 141 4.86 -20.63 7.07
CA GLN A 141 4.60 -19.51 6.14
C GLN A 141 3.14 -19.04 6.20
N LEU A 142 2.19 -19.97 6.32
CA LEU A 142 0.77 -19.65 6.49
C LEU A 142 0.48 -18.94 7.81
N ILE A 143 1.09 -19.37 8.91
CA ILE A 143 0.93 -18.74 10.23
C ILE A 143 1.51 -17.32 10.21
N ASP A 144 2.72 -17.16 9.67
CA ASP A 144 3.39 -15.86 9.55
C ASP A 144 2.57 -14.89 8.70
N ALA A 145 2.06 -15.37 7.55
CA ALA A 145 1.17 -14.63 6.68
C ALA A 145 -0.13 -14.21 7.40
N HIS A 146 -0.75 -15.12 8.17
CA HIS A 146 -1.92 -14.77 8.98
C HIS A 146 -1.60 -13.73 10.06
N GLN A 147 -0.43 -13.77 10.70
CA GLN A 147 -0.05 -12.79 11.72
C GLN A 147 0.25 -11.41 11.12
N GLN A 148 0.92 -11.37 9.97
CA GLN A 148 1.30 -10.13 9.30
C GLN A 148 0.11 -9.41 8.66
N PHE A 149 -0.83 -10.17 8.10
CA PHE A 149 -1.97 -9.62 7.33
C PHE A 149 -3.32 -9.77 8.04
N GLY A 150 -3.40 -10.56 9.11
CA GLY A 150 -4.56 -10.69 9.98
C GLY A 150 -4.69 -9.51 10.93
N LEU A 151 -5.26 -8.42 10.41
CA LEU A 151 -5.80 -7.32 11.21
C LEU A 151 -6.70 -7.89 12.33
N ASN A 152 -6.36 -7.56 13.58
CA ASN A 152 -7.26 -7.66 14.72
C ASN A 152 -8.50 -6.78 14.41
N LEU A 153 -9.60 -7.40 14.00
CA LEU A 153 -10.89 -6.74 13.66
C LEU A 153 -11.63 -6.22 14.91
N SER A 154 -10.93 -5.88 16.00
CA SER A 154 -11.53 -5.42 17.25
C SER A 154 -11.56 -3.89 17.43
N HIS A 155 -10.92 -3.09 16.56
CA HIS A 155 -11.08 -1.63 16.59
C HIS A 155 -11.19 -1.02 15.20
N ARG A 156 -12.32 -1.30 14.57
CA ARG A 156 -12.87 -0.47 13.49
C ARG A 156 -13.63 0.69 14.14
N ASP A 157 -12.90 1.75 14.51
CA ASP A 157 -13.49 3.06 14.82
C ASP A 157 -12.52 4.17 14.39
N GLN A 158 -12.47 4.43 13.09
CA GLN A 158 -12.14 5.75 12.59
C GLN A 158 -13.32 6.24 11.77
N SER A 159 -14.34 6.67 12.52
CA SER A 159 -15.39 7.55 12.03
C SER A 159 -14.74 8.82 11.48
N PHE A 160 -14.58 8.91 10.16
CA PHE A 160 -14.52 10.21 9.48
C PHE A 160 -15.92 10.81 9.50
N LYS A 161 -16.34 11.29 10.67
CA LYS A 161 -17.38 12.31 10.78
C LYS A 161 -16.70 13.57 11.29
N ASP A 162 -17.05 14.66 10.63
CA ASP A 162 -16.78 16.05 10.98
C ASP A 162 -15.43 16.61 10.55
N ILE A 163 -15.36 17.02 9.27
CA ILE A 163 -14.85 18.36 8.92
C ILE A 163 -15.78 18.95 7.86
N ASN A 164 -16.82 19.66 8.33
CA ASN A 164 -17.45 20.77 7.61
C ASN A 164 -16.73 22.05 8.02
#